data_AF-A0AAD6ACX8-F1
#
_entry.id   AF-A0AAD6ACX8-F1
#
_cell.length_a   1.000
_cell.length_b   1.000
_cell.length_c   1.000
_cell.angle_alpha   90.00
_cell.angle_beta   90.00
_cell.angle_gamma   90.00
#
_symmetry.space_group_name_H-M   'P 1'
#
loop_
_entity.id
_entity.type
_entity.pdbx_description
1 polymer ?
#
loop_
_entity_poly.entity_id
_entity_poly.type
_entity_poly.pdbx_seq_one_letter_code
_entity_poly.pdbx_strand_id
1 'polypeptide(L)'
;MMTDKKQRKSNYHDTYIEEILKMIDETLQNNQEVDITFEVSLKLHICGDAARRFQKMHEDFIHENDPYRCLNENKEMFRSDFKDVFHHVDRCQKEAEEFTDRCLKPAVEGFVNRSLGPDIIGEMRTSEQFSTRMSFQYSVLLDLLSEDDFKKYLSFICSYENYVKNWILNKIVEHFSNGSTMFEEQHLQSCVNSINNAIQKAQTEKSGNLKSFVDVVCQELGDKLVISQDALGKFMILNNANQEQFAHRLTECVKEMAQALREKFKETNIQTKLQNLQEEEPTRSTSLYFIVHMSYREMYPDWKIPPDASLQASDYWKYVMAKFNDEFAAAYDAKPADIPPGWKEITKEQAEASLKESFSTK
;
A
#
# COMPACT_ATOMS: atom_id res chain seq x y z
N MET A 1 -0.01 -19.85 1.96
CA MET A 1 0.03 -20.85 0.86
C MET A 1 -1.10 -20.67 -0.17
N MET A 2 -2.38 -20.74 0.20
CA MET A 2 -3.48 -20.51 -0.78
C MET A 2 -3.51 -19.09 -1.33
N THR A 3 -3.14 -18.08 -0.54
CA THR A 3 -3.03 -16.68 -0.97
C THR A 3 -1.91 -16.46 -1.98
N ASP A 4 -0.73 -17.07 -1.76
CA ASP A 4 0.41 -17.05 -2.70
C ASP A 4 0.10 -17.79 -4.01
N LYS A 5 -0.54 -18.97 -3.94
CA LYS A 5 -0.85 -19.76 -5.15
C LYS A 5 -1.97 -19.12 -5.98
N LYS A 6 -2.87 -18.35 -5.38
CA LYS A 6 -3.91 -17.58 -6.08
C LYS A 6 -3.34 -16.45 -6.94
N GLN A 7 -2.14 -15.93 -6.62
CA GLN A 7 -1.47 -14.90 -7.43
C GLN A 7 -0.92 -15.44 -8.76
N ARG A 8 -0.73 -16.76 -8.90
CA ARG A 8 -0.10 -17.36 -10.10
C ARG A 8 -1.07 -17.82 -11.19
N LYS A 9 -2.39 -17.60 -11.05
CA LYS A 9 -3.43 -18.00 -12.04
C LYS A 9 -3.26 -19.46 -12.54
N SER A 10 -2.79 -20.36 -11.69
CA SER A 10 -2.53 -21.75 -12.05
C SER A 10 -3.74 -22.64 -11.77
N ASN A 11 -3.89 -23.71 -12.55
CA ASN A 11 -4.93 -24.71 -12.32
C ASN A 11 -4.76 -25.40 -10.95
N TYR A 12 -5.84 -26.03 -10.47
CA TYR A 12 -5.77 -26.98 -9.37
C TYR A 12 -4.79 -28.12 -9.66
N HIS A 13 -3.99 -28.44 -8.65
CA HIS A 13 -3.09 -29.59 -8.62
C HIS A 13 -3.49 -30.49 -7.45
N ASP A 14 -3.54 -31.80 -7.69
CA ASP A 14 -3.97 -32.81 -6.71
C ASP A 14 -3.15 -32.76 -5.40
N THR A 15 -1.84 -32.57 -5.49
CA THR A 15 -0.92 -32.40 -4.35
C THR A 15 -1.31 -31.30 -3.35
N TYR A 16 -2.16 -30.33 -3.73
CA TYR A 16 -2.57 -29.27 -2.80
C TYR A 16 -3.41 -29.79 -1.63
N ILE A 17 -4.19 -30.87 -1.85
CA ILE A 17 -4.94 -31.48 -0.74
C ILE A 17 -4.00 -32.19 0.23
N GLU A 18 -2.94 -32.80 -0.28
CA GLU A 18 -1.92 -33.50 0.51
C GLU A 18 -1.15 -32.51 1.39
N GLU A 19 -0.75 -31.36 0.83
CA GLU A 19 -0.09 -30.29 1.59
C GLU A 19 -0.99 -29.74 2.71
N ILE A 20 -2.29 -29.56 2.46
CA ILE A 20 -3.24 -29.11 3.48
C ILE A 20 -3.38 -30.13 4.60
N LEU A 21 -3.57 -31.40 4.25
CA LEU A 21 -3.67 -32.48 5.23
C LEU A 21 -2.40 -32.56 6.09
N LYS A 22 -1.22 -32.46 5.46
CA LYS A 22 0.06 -32.44 6.16
C LYS A 22 0.18 -31.27 7.14
N MET A 23 -0.22 -30.05 6.74
CA MET A 23 -0.20 -28.89 7.63
C MET A 23 -1.16 -29.05 8.83
N ILE A 24 -2.33 -29.66 8.60
CA ILE A 24 -3.27 -29.96 9.68
C ILE A 24 -2.64 -30.97 10.65
N ASP A 25 -2.05 -32.05 10.14
CA ASP A 25 -1.40 -33.09 10.94
C ASP A 25 -0.25 -32.54 11.78
N GLU A 26 0.64 -31.73 11.18
CA GLU A 26 1.75 -31.07 11.88
C GLU A 26 1.24 -30.12 12.98
N THR A 27 0.13 -29.42 12.74
CA THR A 27 -0.46 -28.50 13.73
C THR A 27 -1.12 -29.26 14.88
N LEU A 28 -1.78 -30.39 14.60
CA LEU A 28 -2.40 -31.23 15.60
C LEU A 28 -1.37 -31.96 16.47
N GLN A 29 -0.26 -32.43 15.89
CA GLN A 29 0.82 -33.08 16.64
C GLN A 29 1.51 -32.14 17.65
N ASN A 30 1.49 -30.83 17.40
CA ASN A 30 2.07 -29.83 18.29
C ASN A 30 1.15 -29.41 19.45
N ASN A 31 -0.10 -29.90 19.48
CA ASN A 31 -1.08 -29.62 20.54
C ASN A 31 -1.49 -30.95 21.21
N GLN A 32 -1.83 -30.92 22.51
CA GLN A 32 -2.17 -32.10 23.35
C GLN A 32 -3.13 -33.12 22.70
N GLU A 33 -3.15 -34.37 23.22
CA GLU A 33 -4.02 -35.48 22.78
C GLU A 33 -5.41 -35.02 22.35
N VAL A 34 -5.60 -34.96 21.03
CA VAL A 34 -6.83 -34.53 20.39
C VAL A 34 -7.70 -35.76 20.14
N ASP A 35 -8.99 -35.65 20.45
CA ASP A 35 -9.96 -36.69 20.15
C ASP A 35 -10.08 -36.94 18.63
N ILE A 36 -10.10 -38.21 18.21
CA ILE A 36 -10.16 -38.64 16.81
C ILE A 36 -11.39 -38.04 16.11
N THR A 37 -12.50 -37.93 16.82
CA THR A 37 -13.75 -37.35 16.28
C THR A 37 -13.60 -35.86 15.96
N PHE A 38 -12.81 -35.12 16.75
CA PHE A 38 -12.47 -33.73 16.48
C PHE A 38 -11.51 -33.60 15.29
N GLU A 39 -10.46 -34.43 15.23
CA GLU A 39 -9.51 -34.44 14.12
C GLU A 39 -10.21 -34.66 12.76
N VAL A 40 -11.07 -35.67 12.68
CA VAL A 40 -11.83 -35.97 11.45
C VAL A 40 -12.75 -34.80 11.08
N SER A 41 -13.44 -34.22 12.06
CA SER A 41 -14.34 -33.08 11.82
C SER A 41 -13.59 -31.84 11.33
N LEU A 42 -12.42 -31.56 11.89
CA LEU A 42 -11.55 -30.46 11.49
C LEU A 42 -11.03 -30.66 10.06
N LYS A 43 -10.52 -31.86 9.75
CA LYS A 43 -10.06 -32.21 8.39
C LYS A 43 -11.19 -32.05 7.37
N LEU A 44 -12.38 -32.60 7.65
CA LEU A 44 -13.54 -32.47 6.76
C LEU A 44 -13.95 -31.00 6.55
N HIS A 45 -13.95 -30.17 7.61
CA HIS A 45 -14.30 -28.76 7.49
C HIS A 45 -13.29 -28.01 6.59
N ILE A 46 -12.00 -28.18 6.85
CA ILE A 46 -10.94 -27.50 6.10
C ILE A 46 -10.90 -27.99 4.65
N CYS A 47 -10.98 -29.31 4.42
CA CYS A 47 -11.04 -29.88 3.08
C CYS A 47 -12.31 -29.43 2.33
N GLY A 48 -13.44 -29.30 3.02
CA GLY A 48 -14.68 -28.78 2.46
C GLY A 48 -14.57 -27.32 2.00
N ASP A 49 -13.93 -26.45 2.78
CA ASP A 49 -13.64 -25.07 2.35
C ASP A 49 -12.62 -25.04 1.20
N ALA A 50 -11.57 -25.85 1.30
CA ALA A 50 -10.54 -25.96 0.27
C ALA A 50 -11.12 -26.42 -1.07
N ALA A 51 -12.01 -27.41 -1.09
CA ALA A 51 -12.65 -27.92 -2.30
C ALA A 51 -13.39 -26.82 -3.07
N ARG A 52 -14.14 -25.93 -2.38
CA ARG A 52 -14.82 -24.79 -3.02
C ARG A 52 -13.82 -23.82 -3.64
N ARG A 53 -12.69 -23.57 -2.97
CA ARG A 53 -11.63 -22.68 -3.48
C ARG A 53 -10.92 -23.30 -4.68
N PHE A 54 -10.69 -24.61 -4.66
CA PHE A 54 -10.08 -25.34 -5.77
C PHE A 54 -10.98 -25.39 -7.00
N GLN A 55 -12.29 -25.62 -6.80
CA GLN A 55 -13.27 -25.57 -7.88
C GLN A 55 -13.26 -24.19 -8.54
N LYS A 56 -13.31 -23.11 -7.75
CA LYS A 56 -13.24 -21.75 -8.27
C LYS A 56 -11.94 -21.50 -9.05
N MET A 57 -10.81 -21.94 -8.53
CA MET A 57 -9.51 -21.80 -9.19
C MET A 57 -9.45 -22.55 -10.53
N HIS A 58 -10.07 -23.73 -10.61
CA HIS A 58 -10.18 -24.50 -11.85
C HIS A 58 -11.08 -23.82 -12.88
N GLU A 59 -12.24 -23.33 -12.44
CA GLU A 59 -13.17 -22.56 -13.29
C GLU A 59 -12.54 -21.27 -13.82
N ASP A 60 -11.85 -20.52 -12.94
CA ASP A 60 -11.11 -19.31 -13.32
C ASP A 60 -10.01 -19.65 -14.35
N PHE A 61 -9.26 -20.75 -14.14
CA PHE A 61 -8.25 -21.22 -15.10
C PHE A 61 -8.83 -21.58 -16.46
N ILE A 62 -9.93 -22.35 -16.50
CA ILE A 62 -10.62 -22.66 -17.77
C ILE A 62 -11.12 -21.38 -18.43
N HIS A 63 -11.73 -20.48 -17.66
CA HIS A 63 -12.25 -19.22 -18.17
C HIS A 63 -11.17 -18.38 -18.83
N GLU A 64 -10.02 -18.22 -18.18
CA GLU A 64 -8.90 -17.41 -18.69
C GLU A 64 -8.18 -18.06 -19.88
N ASN A 65 -8.17 -19.39 -19.97
CA ASN A 65 -7.47 -20.13 -21.01
C ASN A 65 -8.39 -20.65 -22.13
N ASP A 66 -9.68 -20.27 -22.13
CA ASP A 66 -10.63 -20.63 -23.18
C ASP A 66 -10.24 -19.93 -24.51
N PRO A 67 -9.86 -20.69 -25.56
CA PRO A 67 -9.40 -20.10 -26.82
C PRO A 67 -10.48 -19.30 -27.54
N TYR A 68 -11.76 -19.70 -27.40
CA TYR A 68 -12.88 -19.01 -28.03
C TYR A 68 -13.16 -17.67 -27.35
N ARG A 69 -13.13 -17.62 -26.00
CA ARG A 69 -13.24 -16.36 -25.26
C ARG A 69 -12.08 -15.43 -25.55
N CYS A 70 -10.86 -15.93 -25.49
CA CYS A 70 -9.67 -15.16 -25.82
C CYS A 70 -9.78 -14.57 -27.24
N LEU A 71 -10.20 -15.36 -28.23
CA LEU A 71 -10.40 -14.87 -29.60
C LEU A 71 -11.48 -13.79 -29.67
N ASN A 72 -12.59 -13.96 -28.95
CA ASN A 72 -13.70 -13.02 -28.98
C ASN A 72 -13.40 -11.70 -28.24
N GLU A 73 -12.72 -11.76 -27.10
CA GLU A 73 -12.26 -10.60 -26.34
C GLU A 73 -11.25 -9.76 -27.14
N ASN A 74 -10.39 -10.42 -27.90
CA ASN A 74 -9.35 -9.78 -28.71
C ASN A 74 -9.78 -9.55 -30.17
N LYS A 75 -11.03 -9.80 -30.53
CA LYS A 75 -11.52 -9.78 -31.92
C LYS A 75 -11.29 -8.45 -32.62
N GLU A 76 -11.60 -7.34 -31.96
CA GLU A 76 -11.42 -6.00 -32.57
C GLU A 76 -9.94 -5.65 -32.72
N MET A 77 -9.07 -6.12 -31.81
CA MET A 77 -7.62 -6.00 -31.94
C MET A 77 -7.13 -6.76 -33.17
N PHE A 78 -7.42 -8.07 -33.26
CA PHE A 78 -7.05 -8.89 -34.43
C PHE A 78 -7.59 -8.31 -35.74
N ARG A 79 -8.78 -7.72 -35.72
CA ARG A 79 -9.38 -7.05 -36.88
C ARG A 79 -8.63 -5.77 -37.25
N SER A 80 -8.20 -4.98 -36.27
CA SER A 80 -7.37 -3.79 -36.50
C SER A 80 -6.03 -4.20 -37.11
N ASP A 81 -5.37 -5.20 -36.53
CA ASP A 81 -4.08 -5.70 -37.00
C ASP A 81 -4.18 -6.23 -38.43
N PHE A 82 -5.26 -6.97 -38.74
CA PHE A 82 -5.52 -7.44 -40.10
C PHE A 82 -5.63 -6.28 -41.10
N LYS A 83 -6.34 -5.20 -40.74
CA LYS A 83 -6.43 -4.01 -41.60
C LYS A 83 -5.07 -3.34 -41.77
N ASP A 84 -4.26 -3.30 -40.72
CA ASP A 84 -2.93 -2.69 -40.75
C ASP A 84 -1.97 -3.47 -41.65
N VAL A 85 -1.99 -4.80 -41.55
CA VAL A 85 -1.27 -5.71 -42.46
C VAL A 85 -1.76 -5.52 -43.90
N PHE A 86 -3.07 -5.40 -44.10
CA PHE A 86 -3.68 -5.20 -45.41
C PHE A 86 -3.32 -3.84 -46.04
N HIS A 87 -3.17 -2.79 -45.24
CA HIS A 87 -2.90 -1.43 -45.70
C HIS A 87 -1.42 -1.04 -45.70
N HIS A 88 -0.50 -1.95 -45.34
CA HIS A 88 0.94 -1.67 -45.24
C HIS A 88 1.28 -0.46 -44.35
N VAL A 89 0.50 -0.24 -43.29
CA VAL A 89 0.82 0.75 -42.26
C VAL A 89 2.15 0.36 -41.60
N ASP A 90 3.00 1.33 -41.24
CA ASP A 90 4.32 1.08 -40.62
C ASP A 90 4.16 0.24 -39.33
N ARG A 91 4.28 -1.09 -39.50
CA ARG A 91 4.00 -2.09 -38.47
C ARG A 91 4.94 -1.95 -37.28
N CYS A 92 6.17 -1.50 -37.52
CA CYS A 92 7.16 -1.30 -36.46
C CYS A 92 6.73 -0.21 -35.48
N GLN A 93 6.10 0.86 -35.97
CA GLN A 93 5.62 1.96 -35.12
C GLN A 93 4.49 1.47 -34.20
N LYS A 94 3.47 0.83 -34.77
CA LYS A 94 2.31 0.35 -34.01
C LYS A 94 2.67 -0.70 -32.96
N GLU A 95 3.56 -1.64 -33.31
CA GLU A 95 4.01 -2.65 -32.36
C GLU A 95 4.85 -2.03 -31.23
N ALA A 96 5.68 -1.03 -31.53
CA ALA A 96 6.43 -0.31 -30.51
C ALA A 96 5.49 0.47 -29.56
N GLU A 97 4.47 1.14 -30.11
CA GLU A 97 3.41 1.80 -29.35
C GLU A 97 2.65 0.81 -28.46
N GLU A 98 2.22 -0.33 -29.01
CA GLU A 98 1.47 -1.34 -28.25
C GLU A 98 2.30 -1.93 -27.11
N PHE A 99 3.57 -2.28 -27.36
CA PHE A 99 4.47 -2.75 -26.31
C PHE A 99 4.65 -1.69 -25.22
N THR A 100 4.80 -0.42 -25.62
CA THR A 100 4.99 0.70 -24.70
C THR A 100 3.75 0.89 -23.83
N ASP A 101 2.56 1.00 -24.43
CA ASP A 101 1.33 1.32 -23.71
C ASP A 101 0.79 0.15 -22.87
N ARG A 102 0.94 -1.10 -23.34
CA ARG A 102 0.40 -2.27 -22.64
C ARG A 102 1.37 -2.90 -21.65
N CYS A 103 2.67 -2.80 -21.90
CA CYS A 103 3.69 -3.46 -21.08
C CYS A 103 4.50 -2.47 -20.26
N LEU A 104 5.16 -1.50 -20.90
CA LEU A 104 6.13 -0.63 -20.22
C LEU A 104 5.45 0.44 -19.36
N LYS A 105 4.47 1.16 -19.91
CA LYS A 105 3.81 2.28 -19.24
C LYS A 105 3.14 1.87 -17.92
N PRO A 106 2.36 0.78 -17.82
CA PRO A 106 1.80 0.33 -16.55
C PRO A 106 2.87 -0.14 -15.57
N ALA A 107 3.94 -0.79 -16.06
CA ALA A 107 5.03 -1.25 -15.21
C ALA A 107 5.82 -0.09 -14.60
N VAL A 108 6.12 0.94 -15.40
CA VAL A 108 6.79 2.18 -14.95
C VAL A 108 5.89 2.95 -13.98
N GLU A 109 4.62 3.14 -14.31
CA GLU A 109 3.67 3.83 -13.43
C GLU A 109 3.54 3.10 -12.07
N GLY A 110 3.38 1.78 -12.10
CA GLY A 110 3.33 0.98 -10.88
C GLY A 110 4.62 1.05 -10.05
N PHE A 111 5.79 1.04 -10.70
CA PHE A 111 7.07 1.19 -10.01
C PHE A 111 7.22 2.56 -9.34
N VAL A 112 6.91 3.63 -10.07
CA VAL A 112 6.99 5.01 -9.55
C VAL A 112 6.07 5.14 -8.33
N ASN A 113 4.81 4.72 -8.45
CA ASN A 113 3.84 4.80 -7.36
C ASN A 113 4.31 4.01 -6.13
N ARG A 114 4.78 2.77 -6.28
CA ARG A 114 5.29 1.97 -5.15
C ARG A 114 6.52 2.57 -4.48
N SER A 115 7.35 3.30 -5.23
CA SER A 115 8.55 3.95 -4.69
C SER A 115 8.22 5.19 -3.85
N LEU A 116 7.08 5.84 -4.09
CA LEU A 116 6.70 7.07 -3.38
C LEU A 116 6.53 6.89 -1.87
N GLY A 117 6.02 5.76 -1.41
CA GLY A 117 5.81 5.50 0.01
C GLY A 117 7.10 5.63 0.84
N PRO A 118 8.15 4.84 0.50
CA PRO A 118 9.47 4.98 1.11
C PRO A 118 10.08 6.38 1.02
N ASP A 119 9.96 7.07 -0.12
CA ASP A 119 10.51 8.42 -0.29
C ASP A 119 9.83 9.44 0.61
N ILE A 120 8.49 9.42 0.67
CA ILE A 120 7.69 10.28 1.54
C ILE A 120 8.08 10.01 3.00
N ILE A 121 8.19 8.75 3.41
CA ILE A 121 8.61 8.41 4.78
C ILE A 121 10.02 8.93 5.07
N GLY A 122 10.95 8.77 4.13
CA GLY A 122 12.32 9.26 4.24
C GLY A 122 12.38 10.77 4.42
N GLU A 123 11.66 11.49 3.57
CA GLU A 123 11.56 12.96 3.62
C GLU A 123 10.90 13.44 4.91
N MET A 124 9.77 12.87 5.32
CA MET A 124 9.10 13.29 6.55
C MET A 124 9.98 13.07 7.80
N ARG A 125 10.82 12.02 7.81
CA ARG A 125 11.77 11.76 8.91
C ARG A 125 12.88 12.81 9.03
N THR A 126 13.12 13.63 8.01
CA THR A 126 14.06 14.76 8.12
C THR A 126 13.50 15.87 9.02
N SER A 127 12.18 15.93 9.17
CA SER A 127 11.51 16.86 10.08
C SER A 127 11.65 16.41 11.53
N GLU A 128 11.99 17.34 12.42
CA GLU A 128 12.20 17.07 13.85
C GLU A 128 10.98 16.38 14.50
N GLN A 129 9.77 16.77 14.09
CA GLN A 129 8.52 16.20 14.60
C GLN A 129 8.36 14.69 14.33
N PHE A 130 9.08 14.13 13.35
CA PHE A 130 9.05 12.69 13.02
C PHE A 130 10.37 11.97 13.35
N SER A 131 11.36 12.68 13.89
CA SER A 131 12.70 12.16 14.14
C SER A 131 12.74 11.13 15.28
N THR A 132 11.99 11.37 16.35
CA THR A 132 11.91 10.48 17.52
C THR A 132 10.47 10.32 18.00
N ARG A 133 10.21 9.25 18.75
CA ARG A 133 8.91 9.04 19.41
C ARG A 133 8.54 10.20 20.34
N MET A 134 9.51 10.75 21.07
CA MET A 134 9.30 11.84 22.02
C MET A 134 8.94 13.13 21.28
N SER A 135 9.70 13.48 20.24
CA SER A 135 9.43 14.64 19.38
C SER A 135 8.05 14.53 18.74
N PHE A 136 7.68 13.35 18.26
CA PHE A 136 6.37 13.09 17.68
C PHE A 136 5.22 13.32 18.68
N GLN A 137 5.32 12.72 19.88
CA GLN A 137 4.30 12.88 20.91
C GLN A 137 4.20 14.33 21.39
N TYR A 138 5.33 15.01 21.55
CA TYR A 138 5.39 16.43 21.86
C TYR A 138 4.68 17.27 20.80
N SER A 139 5.01 17.08 19.52
CA SER A 139 4.41 17.83 18.41
C SER A 139 2.90 17.64 18.32
N VAL A 140 2.38 16.44 18.53
CA VAL A 140 0.93 16.18 18.54
C VAL A 140 0.23 16.91 19.69
N LEU A 141 0.78 16.86 20.90
CA LEU A 141 0.19 17.54 22.07
C LEU A 141 0.29 19.06 21.97
N LEU A 142 1.38 19.57 21.40
CA LEU A 142 1.57 21.00 21.13
C LEU A 142 0.57 21.52 20.09
N ASP A 143 0.33 20.75 19.03
CA ASP A 143 -0.66 21.07 17.99
C ASP A 143 -2.09 21.08 18.59
N LEU A 144 -2.43 20.08 19.42
CA LEU A 144 -3.68 20.07 20.20
C LEU A 144 -3.84 21.28 21.12
N LEU A 145 -2.77 21.70 21.80
CA LEU A 145 -2.76 22.90 22.64
C LEU A 145 -3.01 24.16 21.83
N SER A 146 -2.36 24.24 20.66
CA SER A 146 -2.41 25.39 19.77
C SER A 146 -3.81 25.57 19.20
N GLU A 147 -4.41 24.48 18.72
CA GLU A 147 -5.76 24.41 18.13
C GLU A 147 -6.88 24.69 19.13
N ASP A 148 -6.68 24.31 20.41
CA ASP A 148 -7.56 24.69 21.50
C ASP A 148 -9.04 24.27 21.32
N ASP A 149 -9.25 23.14 20.65
CA ASP A 149 -10.57 22.60 20.29
C ASP A 149 -10.88 21.30 21.05
N PHE A 150 -11.91 21.35 21.90
CA PHE A 150 -12.41 20.20 22.66
C PHE A 150 -12.65 18.96 21.79
N LYS A 151 -13.21 19.10 20.59
CA LYS A 151 -13.51 17.94 19.73
C LYS A 151 -12.25 17.20 19.30
N LYS A 152 -11.15 17.93 19.08
CA LYS A 152 -9.85 17.33 18.76
C LYS A 152 -9.29 16.59 19.97
N TYR A 153 -9.39 17.17 21.17
CA TYR A 153 -9.03 16.46 22.42
C TYR A 153 -9.85 15.19 22.63
N LEU A 154 -11.18 15.26 22.45
CA LEU A 154 -12.04 14.10 22.58
C LEU A 154 -11.69 13.00 21.56
N SER A 155 -11.45 13.37 20.31
CA SER A 155 -11.01 12.44 19.25
C SER A 155 -9.64 11.81 19.56
N PHE A 156 -8.69 12.62 20.05
CA PHE A 156 -7.38 12.14 20.49
C PHE A 156 -7.48 11.12 21.64
N ILE A 157 -8.33 11.39 22.64
CA ILE A 157 -8.49 10.52 23.82
C ILE A 157 -9.25 9.24 23.46
N CYS A 158 -10.36 9.34 22.73
CA CYS A 158 -11.22 8.19 22.43
C CYS A 158 -10.73 7.36 21.23
N SER A 159 -9.97 7.95 20.32
CA SER A 159 -9.53 7.30 19.08
C SER A 159 -8.12 7.75 18.68
N TYR A 160 -7.17 7.58 19.60
CA TYR A 160 -5.77 7.99 19.44
C TYR A 160 -5.17 7.59 18.08
N GLU A 161 -5.34 6.32 17.67
CA GLU A 161 -4.77 5.81 16.42
C GLU A 161 -5.31 6.55 15.19
N ASN A 162 -6.62 6.75 15.11
CA ASN A 162 -7.23 7.45 13.98
C ASN A 162 -6.87 8.94 13.99
N TYR A 163 -6.87 9.56 15.18
CA TYR A 163 -6.46 10.95 15.32
C TYR A 163 -5.03 11.15 14.83
N VAL A 164 -4.09 10.33 15.31
CA VAL A 164 -2.69 10.37 14.91
C VAL A 164 -2.51 10.09 13.42
N LYS A 165 -3.21 9.10 12.85
CA LYS A 165 -3.16 8.83 11.40
C LYS A 165 -3.58 10.05 10.58
N ASN A 166 -4.69 10.68 10.95
CA ASN A 166 -5.17 11.89 10.27
C ASN A 166 -4.21 13.07 10.47
N TRP A 167 -3.62 13.21 11.65
CA TRP A 167 -2.63 14.23 11.93
C TRP A 167 -1.37 14.07 11.07
N ILE A 168 -0.82 12.85 11.00
CA ILE A 168 0.31 12.51 10.13
C ILE A 168 -0.02 12.83 8.67
N LEU A 169 -1.19 12.39 8.20
CA LEU A 169 -1.65 12.63 6.84
C LEU A 169 -1.70 14.13 6.53
N ASN A 170 -2.27 14.93 7.43
CA ASN A 170 -2.34 16.39 7.27
C ASN A 170 -0.96 17.03 7.21
N LYS A 171 -0.02 16.61 8.07
CA LYS A 171 1.36 17.12 8.05
C LYS A 171 2.11 16.73 6.77
N ILE A 172 1.87 15.53 6.23
CA ILE A 172 2.39 15.14 4.90
C ILE A 172 1.83 16.06 3.83
N VAL A 173 0.50 16.23 3.80
CA VAL A 173 -0.16 17.08 2.79
C VAL A 173 0.37 18.52 2.88
N GLU A 174 0.52 19.08 4.07
CA GLU A 174 1.07 20.42 4.30
C GLU A 174 2.51 20.56 3.77
N HIS A 175 3.38 19.60 4.10
CA HIS A 175 4.79 19.61 3.65
C HIS A 175 4.91 19.60 2.13
N PHE A 176 4.20 18.67 1.48
CA PHE A 176 4.29 18.46 0.04
C PHE A 176 3.43 19.41 -0.80
N SER A 177 2.50 20.15 -0.19
CA SER A 177 1.76 21.21 -0.88
C SER A 177 2.60 22.46 -1.12
N ASN A 178 3.62 22.69 -0.29
CA ASN A 178 4.46 23.90 -0.30
C ASN A 178 5.78 23.73 -1.09
N GLY A 179 6.11 22.51 -1.53
CA GLY A 179 7.35 22.22 -2.27
C GLY A 179 7.21 20.93 -3.08
N SER A 180 7.44 21.02 -4.39
CA SER A 180 7.36 19.90 -5.32
C SER A 180 8.70 19.15 -5.36
N THR A 181 9.01 18.40 -4.30
CA THR A 181 10.06 17.37 -4.40
C THR A 181 9.52 16.26 -5.29
N MET A 182 9.80 16.35 -6.59
CA MET A 182 9.32 15.37 -7.57
C MET A 182 10.17 14.10 -7.54
N PHE A 183 9.99 13.27 -6.51
CA PHE A 183 10.54 11.91 -6.48
C PHE A 183 10.14 11.13 -7.75
N GLU A 184 8.94 11.40 -8.28
CA GLU A 184 8.43 10.83 -9.52
C GLU A 184 9.35 11.08 -10.70
N GLU A 185 9.90 12.29 -10.84
CA GLU A 185 10.79 12.63 -11.95
C GLU A 185 12.08 11.80 -11.88
N GLN A 186 12.65 11.67 -10.68
CA GLN A 186 13.86 10.90 -10.45
C GLN A 186 13.63 9.42 -10.77
N HIS A 187 12.52 8.84 -10.28
CA HIS A 187 12.19 7.44 -10.53
C HIS A 187 11.83 7.17 -11.99
N LEU A 188 11.08 8.07 -12.61
CA LEU A 188 10.73 8.00 -14.03
C LEU A 188 12.00 8.03 -14.90
N GLN A 189 12.90 8.98 -14.66
CA GLN A 189 14.16 9.07 -15.39
C GLN A 189 15.03 7.83 -15.16
N SER A 190 15.07 7.32 -13.94
CA SER A 190 15.75 6.07 -13.60
C SER A 190 15.18 4.88 -14.39
N CYS A 191 13.86 4.79 -14.55
CA CYS A 191 13.20 3.75 -15.35
C CYS A 191 13.49 3.89 -16.83
N VAL A 192 13.34 5.10 -17.38
CA VAL A 192 13.62 5.39 -18.80
C VAL A 192 15.06 5.06 -19.16
N ASN A 193 16.01 5.41 -18.30
CA ASN A 193 17.42 5.06 -18.49
C ASN A 193 17.62 3.54 -18.50
N SER A 194 16.98 2.80 -17.59
CA SER A 194 17.03 1.33 -17.57
C SER A 194 16.43 0.71 -18.83
N ILE A 195 15.30 1.23 -19.31
CA ILE A 195 14.66 0.75 -20.55
C ILE A 195 15.57 1.01 -21.75
N ASN A 196 16.13 2.21 -21.89
CA ASN A 196 17.03 2.54 -22.99
C ASN A 196 18.31 1.69 -22.97
N ASN A 197 18.88 1.42 -21.78
CA ASN A 197 20.02 0.52 -21.64
C ASN A 197 19.66 -0.92 -22.05
N ALA A 198 18.48 -1.41 -21.66
CA ALA A 198 18.00 -2.74 -22.04
C ALA A 198 17.80 -2.86 -23.57
N ILE A 199 17.23 -1.82 -24.20
CA ILE A 199 17.08 -1.73 -25.66
C ILE A 199 18.44 -1.77 -26.35
N GLN A 200 19.41 -0.97 -25.89
CA GLN A 200 20.76 -0.94 -26.44
C GLN A 200 21.45 -2.30 -26.33
N LYS A 201 21.34 -2.96 -25.16
CA LYS A 201 21.91 -4.30 -24.96
C LYS A 201 21.30 -5.32 -25.94
N ALA A 202 19.97 -5.34 -26.06
CA ALA A 202 19.26 -6.24 -26.96
C ALA A 202 19.61 -6.01 -28.45
N GLN A 203 19.97 -4.77 -28.83
CA GLN A 203 20.51 -4.45 -30.16
C GLN A 203 21.93 -5.01 -30.36
N THR A 204 22.80 -4.94 -29.34
CA THR A 204 24.19 -5.43 -29.45
C THR A 204 24.32 -6.94 -29.52
N GLU A 205 23.40 -7.67 -28.88
CA GLU A 205 23.44 -9.15 -28.81
C GLU A 205 22.97 -9.83 -30.11
N LYS A 206 22.58 -9.08 -31.15
CA LYS A 206 22.02 -9.61 -32.41
C LYS A 206 20.97 -10.69 -32.15
N SER A 207 19.99 -10.35 -31.30
CA SER A 207 18.83 -11.20 -31.01
C SER A 207 18.05 -11.47 -32.30
N GLY A 208 18.29 -12.61 -32.96
CA GLY A 208 17.96 -12.82 -34.38
C GLY A 208 16.49 -12.62 -34.80
N ASN A 209 15.54 -12.58 -33.86
CA ASN A 209 14.15 -12.19 -34.10
C ASN A 209 13.60 -11.30 -32.98
N LEU A 210 12.50 -10.61 -33.26
CA LEU A 210 11.87 -9.65 -32.34
C LEU A 210 11.44 -10.28 -31.00
N LYS A 211 11.03 -11.55 -30.99
CA LYS A 211 10.76 -12.27 -29.74
C LYS A 211 12.00 -12.32 -28.85
N SER A 212 13.13 -12.77 -29.40
CA SER A 212 14.39 -12.80 -28.65
C SER A 212 14.85 -11.41 -28.19
N PHE A 213 14.58 -10.37 -28.98
CA PHE A 213 14.87 -8.99 -28.59
C PHE A 213 14.06 -8.58 -27.35
N VAL A 214 12.75 -8.82 -27.38
CA VAL A 214 11.85 -8.45 -26.28
C VAL A 214 12.12 -9.30 -25.05
N ASP A 215 12.48 -10.58 -25.20
CA ASP A 215 12.87 -11.45 -24.10
C ASP A 215 14.12 -10.89 -23.37
N VAL A 216 15.14 -10.44 -24.12
CA VAL A 216 16.33 -9.79 -23.53
C VAL A 216 15.94 -8.50 -22.80
N VAL A 217 15.11 -7.65 -23.42
CA VAL A 217 14.64 -6.41 -22.77
C VAL A 217 13.90 -6.71 -21.47
N CYS A 218 12.99 -7.68 -21.47
CA CYS A 218 12.21 -8.05 -20.28
C CYS A 218 13.09 -8.68 -19.19
N GLN A 219 14.10 -9.47 -19.55
CA GLN A 219 15.05 -10.04 -18.60
C GLN A 219 15.86 -8.95 -17.89
N GLU A 220 16.40 -7.98 -18.64
CA GLU A 220 17.17 -6.86 -18.06
C GLU A 220 16.30 -5.97 -17.16
N LEU A 221 15.01 -5.87 -17.46
CA LEU A 221 14.07 -5.07 -16.69
C LEU A 221 13.49 -5.82 -15.50
N GLY A 222 13.55 -7.15 -15.46
CA GLY A 222 12.81 -8.00 -14.52
C GLY A 222 13.08 -7.70 -13.04
N ASP A 223 14.31 -7.28 -12.70
CA ASP A 223 14.68 -6.92 -11.33
C ASP A 223 14.10 -5.57 -10.88
N LYS A 224 13.70 -4.72 -11.83
CA LYS A 224 13.29 -3.33 -11.56
C LYS A 224 11.82 -3.06 -11.89
N LEU A 225 11.33 -3.60 -13.00
CA LEU A 225 9.98 -3.38 -13.52
C LEU A 225 9.23 -4.71 -13.60
N VAL A 226 8.07 -4.74 -12.95
CA VAL A 226 7.16 -5.88 -13.03
C VAL A 226 6.30 -5.73 -14.28
N ILE A 227 6.69 -6.40 -15.37
CA ILE A 227 5.93 -6.44 -16.61
C ILE A 227 4.90 -7.58 -16.54
N SER A 228 3.63 -7.26 -16.85
CA SER A 228 2.55 -8.25 -16.89
C SER A 228 2.81 -9.32 -17.95
N GLN A 229 2.88 -10.57 -17.53
CA GLN A 229 3.07 -11.71 -18.44
C GLN A 229 1.87 -11.93 -19.36
N ASP A 230 0.65 -11.56 -18.93
CA ASP A 230 -0.54 -11.58 -19.78
C ASP A 230 -0.45 -10.54 -20.90
N ALA A 231 -0.06 -9.31 -20.57
CA ALA A 231 0.11 -8.24 -21.56
C ALA A 231 1.24 -8.57 -22.55
N LEU A 232 2.36 -9.09 -22.03
CA LEU A 232 3.49 -9.55 -22.82
C LEU A 232 3.10 -10.71 -23.75
N GLY A 233 2.36 -11.69 -23.23
CA GLY A 233 1.88 -12.84 -24.00
C GLY A 233 0.97 -12.42 -25.16
N LYS A 234 0.05 -11.47 -24.93
CA LYS A 234 -0.83 -10.91 -25.98
C LYS A 234 -0.04 -10.19 -27.07
N PHE A 235 0.96 -9.39 -26.69
CA PHE A 235 1.84 -8.70 -27.64
C PHE A 235 2.66 -9.68 -28.50
N MET A 236 3.20 -10.75 -27.90
CA MET A 236 4.03 -11.74 -28.59
C MET A 236 3.29 -12.54 -29.68
N ILE A 237 1.95 -12.61 -29.63
CA ILE A 237 1.15 -13.31 -30.64
C ILE A 237 1.10 -12.55 -31.97
N LEU A 238 1.26 -11.22 -31.94
CA LEU A 238 0.93 -10.34 -33.06
C LEU A 238 2.12 -9.95 -33.94
N ASN A 239 3.33 -10.35 -33.57
CA ASN A 239 4.52 -9.63 -34.03
C ASN A 239 5.28 -10.31 -35.18
N ASN A 240 5.59 -9.55 -36.25
CA ASN A 240 6.58 -9.94 -37.26
C ASN A 240 7.57 -8.84 -37.72
N ALA A 241 7.71 -7.73 -36.97
CA ALA A 241 8.51 -6.59 -37.42
C ALA A 241 10.02 -6.84 -37.51
N ASN A 242 10.68 -5.96 -38.26
CA ASN A 242 12.14 -5.85 -38.30
C ASN A 242 12.66 -5.30 -36.97
N GLN A 243 13.59 -6.03 -36.36
CA GLN A 243 14.21 -5.72 -35.07
C GLN A 243 14.89 -4.33 -35.01
N GLU A 244 15.66 -3.94 -36.03
CA GLU A 244 16.40 -2.67 -36.00
C GLU A 244 15.45 -1.47 -36.04
N GLN A 245 14.43 -1.55 -36.90
CA GLN A 245 13.39 -0.54 -37.00
C GLN A 245 12.55 -0.49 -35.72
N PHE A 246 12.17 -1.65 -35.17
CA PHE A 246 11.43 -1.75 -33.91
C PHE A 246 12.18 -1.09 -32.75
N ALA A 247 13.48 -1.37 -32.58
CA ALA A 247 14.26 -0.80 -31.47
C ALA A 247 14.38 0.73 -31.56
N HIS A 248 14.52 1.28 -32.77
CA HIS A 248 14.50 2.73 -32.96
C HIS A 248 13.12 3.33 -32.63
N ARG A 249 12.03 2.74 -33.14
CA ARG A 249 10.66 3.21 -32.83
C ARG A 249 10.34 3.11 -31.34
N LEU A 250 10.71 2.01 -30.70
CA LEU A 250 10.51 1.79 -29.27
C LEU A 250 11.21 2.86 -28.43
N THR A 251 12.42 3.28 -28.83
CA THR A 251 13.14 4.36 -28.14
C THR A 251 12.36 5.68 -28.20
N GLU A 252 11.73 6.00 -29.33
CA GLU A 252 10.88 7.19 -29.45
C GLU A 252 9.58 7.05 -28.65
N CYS A 253 8.90 5.90 -28.72
CA CYS A 253 7.70 5.64 -27.91
C CYS A 253 7.98 5.75 -26.40
N VAL A 254 9.13 5.27 -25.93
CA VAL A 254 9.55 5.39 -24.52
C VAL A 254 9.75 6.86 -24.11
N LYS A 255 10.26 7.73 -25.00
CA LYS A 255 10.37 9.17 -24.72
C LYS A 255 8.99 9.83 -24.62
N GLU A 256 8.08 9.50 -25.55
CA GLU A 256 6.71 10.02 -25.55
C GLU A 256 5.95 9.55 -24.29
N MET A 257 6.07 8.27 -23.93
CA MET A 257 5.54 7.70 -22.70
C MET A 257 6.08 8.44 -21.46
N ALA A 258 7.39 8.69 -21.41
CA ALA A 258 8.00 9.43 -20.30
C ALA A 258 7.42 10.83 -20.17
N GLN A 259 7.25 11.55 -21.29
CA GLN A 259 6.65 12.88 -21.29
C GLN A 259 5.19 12.84 -20.81
N ALA A 260 4.40 11.88 -21.30
CA ALA A 260 3.00 11.72 -20.89
C ALA A 260 2.86 11.38 -19.40
N LEU A 261 3.70 10.47 -18.88
CA LEU A 261 3.73 10.13 -17.45
C LEU A 261 4.18 11.33 -16.60
N ARG A 262 5.17 12.10 -17.06
CA ARG A 262 5.63 13.31 -16.39
C ARG A 262 4.53 14.34 -16.24
N GLU A 263 3.75 14.59 -17.29
CA GLU A 263 2.60 15.50 -17.25
C GLU A 263 1.53 14.99 -16.28
N LYS A 264 1.17 13.70 -16.38
CA LYS A 264 0.23 13.05 -15.46
C LYS A 264 0.64 13.18 -13.99
N PHE A 265 1.93 12.99 -13.67
CA PHE A 265 2.42 13.12 -12.29
C PHE A 265 2.44 14.55 -11.77
N LYS A 266 2.56 15.55 -12.65
CA LYS A 266 2.46 16.98 -12.29
C LYS A 266 1.02 17.39 -12.01
N GLU A 267 0.06 16.84 -12.73
CA GLU A 267 -1.36 17.13 -12.54
C GLU A 267 -1.93 16.47 -11.28
N THR A 268 -1.33 15.36 -10.83
CA THR A 268 -1.79 14.63 -9.66
C THR A 268 -1.30 15.28 -8.37
N ASN A 269 -2.22 15.66 -7.48
CA ASN A 269 -1.87 16.22 -6.17
C ASN A 269 -1.44 15.13 -5.17
N ILE A 270 -0.83 15.54 -4.05
CA ILE A 270 -0.35 14.62 -3.02
C ILE A 270 -1.47 13.77 -2.39
N GLN A 271 -2.68 14.31 -2.25
CA GLN A 271 -3.79 13.59 -1.65
C GLN A 271 -4.23 12.41 -2.50
N THR A 272 -4.36 12.60 -3.82
CA THR A 272 -4.67 11.52 -4.76
C THR A 272 -3.54 10.48 -4.80
N LYS A 273 -2.27 10.91 -4.73
CA LYS A 273 -1.11 10.01 -4.67
C LYS A 273 -1.16 9.11 -3.43
N LEU A 274 -1.47 9.68 -2.26
CA LEU A 274 -1.58 8.92 -1.01
C LEU A 274 -2.75 7.93 -1.01
N GLN A 275 -3.86 8.27 -1.68
CA GLN A 275 -4.98 7.33 -1.84
C GLN A 275 -4.57 6.11 -2.67
N ASN A 276 -3.85 6.33 -3.78
CA ASN A 276 -3.35 5.24 -4.62
C ASN A 276 -2.37 4.30 -3.89
N LEU A 277 -1.64 4.79 -2.87
CA LEU A 277 -0.77 3.97 -2.02
C LEU A 277 -1.56 3.10 -1.03
N GLN A 278 -2.73 3.54 -0.58
CA GLN A 278 -3.56 2.83 0.41
C GLN A 278 -4.32 1.64 -0.21
N GLU A 279 -4.51 1.63 -1.53
CA GLU A 279 -5.23 0.56 -2.23
C GLU A 279 -4.44 -0.77 -2.35
N GLU A 280 -3.13 -0.79 -2.05
CA GLU A 280 -2.28 -1.99 -2.17
C GLU A 280 -2.21 -2.89 -0.91
N GLU A 281 -2.87 -2.56 0.22
CA GLU A 281 -2.83 -3.37 1.45
C GLU A 281 -4.17 -3.40 2.21
N PRO A 282 -4.80 -4.58 2.36
CA PRO A 282 -5.54 -4.86 3.57
C PRO A 282 -5.09 -6.19 4.16
N THR A 283 -3.98 -6.20 4.92
CA THR A 283 -3.63 -7.36 5.74
C THR A 283 -3.74 -7.08 7.24
N ARG A 284 -4.87 -7.58 7.78
CA ARG A 284 -5.11 -8.09 9.14
C ARG A 284 -4.57 -7.26 10.32
N SER A 285 -5.50 -6.63 11.04
CA SER A 285 -5.48 -6.74 12.51
C SER A 285 -6.87 -6.55 13.12
N THR A 286 -7.76 -7.53 12.92
CA THR A 286 -9.04 -7.59 13.64
C THR A 286 -8.86 -8.05 15.09
N SER A 287 -7.68 -8.57 15.45
CA SER A 287 -7.40 -9.13 16.79
C SER A 287 -6.84 -8.08 17.78
N LEU A 288 -5.97 -7.15 17.37
CA LEU A 288 -5.57 -6.04 18.27
C LEU A 288 -6.69 -5.00 18.43
N TYR A 289 -7.48 -4.76 17.37
CA TYR A 289 -8.61 -3.83 17.44
C TYR A 289 -9.63 -4.24 18.52
N PHE A 290 -9.84 -5.55 18.70
CA PHE A 290 -10.71 -6.10 19.75
C PHE A 290 -10.14 -5.91 21.17
N ILE A 291 -8.81 -5.96 21.34
CA ILE A 291 -8.15 -5.83 22.65
C ILE A 291 -8.04 -4.36 23.09
N VAL A 292 -7.84 -3.44 22.15
CA VAL A 292 -7.74 -1.99 22.44
C VAL A 292 -9.10 -1.38 22.78
N HIS A 293 -10.19 -1.93 22.23
CA HIS A 293 -11.55 -1.42 22.48
C HIS A 293 -12.25 -2.01 23.72
N MET A 294 -11.70 -3.03 24.37
CA MET A 294 -12.21 -3.47 25.67
C MET A 294 -11.69 -2.55 26.78
N SER A 295 -12.61 -2.04 27.59
CA SER A 295 -12.23 -1.32 28.82
C SER A 295 -11.51 -2.29 29.75
N TYR A 296 -10.39 -1.89 30.37
CA TYR A 296 -9.68 -2.76 31.32
C TYR A 296 -10.59 -3.29 32.44
N ARG A 297 -11.68 -2.57 32.75
CA ARG A 297 -12.70 -2.97 33.73
C ARG A 297 -13.58 -4.12 33.25
N GLU A 298 -13.73 -4.31 31.95
CA GLU A 298 -14.45 -5.46 31.38
C GLU A 298 -13.59 -6.72 31.39
N MET A 299 -12.27 -6.57 31.25
CA MET A 299 -11.33 -7.69 31.31
C MET A 299 -10.95 -8.06 32.76
N TYR A 300 -10.85 -7.07 33.64
CA TYR A 300 -10.41 -7.23 35.03
C TYR A 300 -11.32 -6.41 35.97
N PRO A 301 -12.56 -6.85 36.21
CA PRO A 301 -13.54 -6.10 37.02
C PRO A 301 -13.10 -5.89 38.48
N ASP A 302 -12.25 -6.77 39.01
CA ASP A 302 -11.76 -6.69 40.39
C ASP A 302 -10.51 -5.79 40.54
N TRP A 303 -9.95 -5.29 39.43
CA TRP A 303 -8.76 -4.46 39.48
C TRP A 303 -9.12 -3.02 39.84
N LYS A 304 -8.94 -2.69 41.12
CA LYS A 304 -9.00 -1.31 41.62
C LYS A 304 -7.64 -0.66 41.39
N ILE A 305 -7.55 0.26 40.43
CA ILE A 305 -6.38 1.13 40.25
C ILE A 305 -6.62 2.38 41.11
N PRO A 306 -6.06 2.46 42.34
CA PRO A 306 -6.18 3.67 43.14
C PRO A 306 -5.40 4.82 42.47
N PRO A 307 -5.85 6.07 42.62
CA PRO A 307 -5.06 7.22 42.18
C PRO A 307 -3.72 7.21 42.93
N ASP A 308 -2.62 7.17 42.18
CA ASP A 308 -1.28 7.27 42.74
C ASP A 308 -1.03 8.73 43.15
N ALA A 309 -0.99 8.98 44.46
CA ALA A 309 -0.78 10.30 45.02
C ALA A 309 0.62 10.88 44.76
N SER A 310 1.57 10.08 44.25
CA SER A 310 2.91 10.52 43.86
C SER A 310 2.98 11.07 42.42
N LEU A 311 1.99 10.76 41.58
CA LEU A 311 1.92 11.25 40.20
C LEU A 311 1.21 12.62 40.17
N GLN A 312 2.01 13.68 40.14
CA GLN A 312 1.53 15.01 39.79
C GLN A 312 1.20 15.02 38.28
N ALA A 313 -0.06 15.29 37.92
CA ALA A 313 -0.42 15.56 36.52
C ALA A 313 0.41 16.73 36.00
N SER A 314 0.90 16.67 34.76
CA SER A 314 1.58 17.80 34.14
C SER A 314 0.64 19.00 34.06
N ASP A 315 1.20 20.21 34.13
CA ASP A 315 0.38 21.44 34.05
C ASP A 315 -0.40 21.51 32.73
N TYR A 316 0.09 20.86 31.68
CA TYR A 316 -0.66 20.59 30.46
C TYR A 316 -2.02 19.92 30.70
N TRP A 317 -2.07 18.74 31.31
CA TRP A 317 -3.34 18.04 31.50
C TRP A 317 -4.22 18.71 32.56
N LYS A 318 -3.61 19.39 33.54
CA LYS A 318 -4.34 20.22 34.50
C LYS A 318 -5.06 21.37 33.78
N TYR A 319 -4.37 22.07 32.87
CA TYR A 319 -4.93 23.13 32.03
C TYR A 319 -6.07 22.62 31.17
N VAL A 320 -5.86 21.53 30.42
CA VAL A 320 -6.88 20.91 29.54
C VAL A 320 -8.12 20.51 30.34
N MET A 321 -7.94 19.85 31.48
CA MET A 321 -9.05 19.42 32.33
C MET A 321 -9.79 20.60 32.95
N ALA A 322 -9.08 21.64 33.44
CA ALA A 322 -9.69 22.84 33.98
C ALA A 322 -10.50 23.62 32.94
N LYS A 323 -10.00 23.64 31.70
CA LYS A 323 -10.61 24.37 30.59
C LYS A 323 -11.86 23.71 30.03
N PHE A 324 -11.79 22.40 29.78
CA PHE A 324 -12.86 21.66 29.10
C PHE A 324 -13.68 20.77 30.06
N ASN A 325 -13.69 21.09 31.35
CA ASN A 325 -14.32 20.26 32.38
C ASN A 325 -15.79 19.95 32.08
N ASP A 326 -16.55 21.00 31.74
CA ASP A 326 -17.98 20.88 31.50
C ASP A 326 -18.25 20.12 30.20
N GLU A 327 -17.44 20.34 29.16
CA GLU A 327 -17.54 19.63 27.89
C GLU A 327 -17.18 18.15 28.02
N PHE A 328 -16.14 17.82 28.78
CA PHE A 328 -15.83 16.42 29.11
C PHE A 328 -16.98 15.78 29.90
N ALA A 329 -17.51 16.48 30.90
CA ALA A 329 -18.64 15.97 31.68
C ALA A 329 -19.86 15.69 30.79
N ALA A 330 -20.19 16.61 29.87
CA ALA A 330 -21.26 16.42 28.91
C ALA A 330 -21.00 15.26 27.93
N ALA A 331 -19.78 15.13 27.40
CA ALA A 331 -19.44 14.07 26.44
C ALA A 331 -19.52 12.65 27.03
N TYR A 332 -19.35 12.52 28.34
CA TYR A 332 -19.39 11.24 29.06
C TYR A 332 -20.65 11.05 29.91
N ASP A 333 -21.69 11.88 29.74
CA ASP A 333 -22.92 11.87 30.55
C ASP A 333 -22.64 11.87 32.07
N ALA A 334 -21.66 12.66 32.48
CA ALA A 334 -21.16 12.76 33.84
C ALA A 334 -21.37 14.16 34.44
N LYS A 335 -21.14 14.30 35.75
CA LYS A 335 -21.08 15.60 36.41
C LYS A 335 -19.67 16.19 36.23
N PRO A 336 -19.53 17.53 36.10
CA PRO A 336 -18.22 18.19 36.11
C PRO A 336 -17.39 17.78 37.31
N ALA A 337 -16.10 17.58 37.09
CA ALA A 337 -15.16 17.25 38.15
C ALA A 337 -14.98 18.43 39.10
N ASP A 338 -14.79 18.15 40.38
CA ASP A 338 -14.38 19.16 41.37
C ASP A 338 -12.88 19.45 41.22
N ILE A 339 -12.56 20.43 40.37
CA ILE A 339 -11.18 20.76 40.00
C ILE A 339 -10.59 21.78 40.98
N PRO A 340 -9.37 21.55 41.51
CA PRO A 340 -8.70 22.49 42.41
C PRO A 340 -8.61 23.91 41.82
N PRO A 341 -8.87 24.98 42.61
CA PRO A 341 -8.82 26.36 42.12
C PRO A 341 -7.52 26.73 41.39
N GLY A 342 -6.38 26.24 41.89
CA GLY A 342 -5.08 26.50 41.28
C GLY A 342 -4.90 25.94 39.85
N TRP A 343 -5.70 24.96 39.41
CA TRP A 343 -5.63 24.49 38.02
C TRP A 343 -6.25 25.49 37.04
N LYS A 344 -7.23 26.29 37.50
CA LYS A 344 -7.86 27.34 36.69
C LYS A 344 -6.96 28.55 36.48
N GLU A 345 -5.91 28.68 37.30
CA GLU A 345 -4.91 29.75 37.21
C GLU A 345 -3.76 29.41 36.25
N ILE A 346 -3.65 28.14 35.82
CA ILE A 346 -2.62 27.70 34.89
C ILE A 346 -2.86 28.36 33.52
N THR A 347 -1.84 29.01 32.96
CA THR A 347 -1.94 29.64 31.64
C THR A 347 -1.57 28.67 30.51
N LYS A 348 -1.94 29.01 29.27
CA LYS A 348 -1.57 28.21 28.09
C LYS A 348 -0.05 28.11 27.93
N GLU A 349 0.67 29.19 28.26
CA GLU A 349 2.13 29.25 28.20
C GLU A 349 2.78 28.34 29.25
N GLN A 350 2.19 28.26 30.46
CA GLN A 350 2.64 27.32 31.49
C GLN A 350 2.38 25.86 31.07
N ALA A 351 1.22 25.60 30.47
CA ALA A 351 0.90 24.29 29.90
C ALA A 351 1.91 23.88 28.80
N GLU A 352 2.24 24.79 27.88
CA GLU A 352 3.24 24.58 26.83
C GLU A 352 4.64 24.35 27.40
N ALA A 353 5.07 25.17 28.36
CA ALA A 353 6.36 25.01 29.03
C ALA A 353 6.48 23.63 29.71
N SER A 354 5.41 23.17 30.37
CA SER A 354 5.37 21.85 31.00
C SER A 354 5.46 20.69 29.99
N LEU A 355 4.89 20.84 28.79
CA LEU A 355 5.11 19.89 27.70
C LEU A 355 6.58 19.87 27.30
N LYS A 356 7.17 21.05 27.08
CA LYS A 356 8.57 21.14 26.68
C LYS A 356 9.48 20.48 27.71
N GLU A 357 9.26 20.71 29.00
CA GLU A 357 10.03 20.04 30.07
C GLU A 357 9.84 18.52 30.06
N SER A 358 8.62 18.03 29.88
CA SER A 358 8.30 16.59 29.90
C SER A 358 8.92 15.82 28.73
N PHE A 359 9.12 16.48 27.59
CA PHE A 359 9.64 15.87 26.37
C PHE A 359 11.06 16.29 26.00
N SER A 360 11.65 17.26 26.71
CA SER A 360 13.07 17.59 26.61
C SER A 360 13.90 16.53 27.35
N THR A 361 14.48 15.58 26.62
CA THR A 361 15.50 14.69 27.20
C THR A 361 16.68 15.49 27.74
N LYS A 362 17.05 15.23 29.00
CA LYS A 362 18.41 15.43 29.51
C LYS A 362 19.37 14.47 28.85
#